data_AF-A0A7C3DTQ6-F1
#
_entry.id   AF-A0A7C3DTQ6-F1
#
_cell.length_a   1.000
_cell.length_b   1.000
_cell.length_c   1.000
_cell.angle_alpha   90.00
_cell.angle_beta   90.00
_cell.angle_gamma   90.00
#
_symmetry.space_group_name_H-M   'P 1'
#
loop_
_entity.id
_entity.type
_entity.pdbx_description
1 polymer ?
#
loop_
_entity_poly.entity_id
_entity_poly.type
_entity_poly.pdbx_seq_one_letter_code
_entity_poly.pdbx_strand_id
1 'polypeptide(L)'
;MKRITQTLLGGLTAATLALGLVATAAPPPHAAPVTLTFEKCVADAAIGLFVGTVDGECGPGTVVYETIVLAPAPAGVRLEGLYHITTATCTFTAHCAGLANTHNNVIVLNGEVIAGSADFAGARVKVRAELLNGGACSAGTITLTPTK
;
A
#
# COMPACT_ATOMS: atom_id res chain seq x y z
N MET A 1 -82.61 23.24 0.24
CA MET A 1 -81.25 23.33 -0.35
C MET A 1 -80.26 23.54 0.79
N LYS A 2 -79.45 22.51 1.13
CA LYS A 2 -77.97 22.49 1.15
C LYS A 2 -77.31 23.70 1.86
N ARG A 3 -76.34 23.61 2.77
CA ARG A 3 -75.52 22.54 3.38
C ARG A 3 -74.56 23.21 4.41
N ILE A 4 -74.32 22.52 5.54
CA ILE A 4 -73.00 22.24 6.19
C ILE A 4 -72.28 23.33 7.03
N THR A 5 -72.24 23.04 8.33
CA THR A 5 -71.32 23.42 9.40
C THR A 5 -69.90 22.86 9.17
N GLN A 6 -68.83 23.66 9.31
CA GLN A 6 -67.46 23.14 9.45
C GLN A 6 -66.63 23.93 10.47
N THR A 7 -66.39 23.27 11.60
CA THR A 7 -65.37 23.52 12.62
C THR A 7 -63.99 23.16 12.06
N LEU A 8 -62.94 23.93 12.34
CA LEU A 8 -61.56 23.41 12.27
C LEU A 8 -60.71 23.96 13.43
N LEU A 9 -60.39 23.03 14.34
CA LEU A 9 -59.32 23.10 15.32
C LEU A 9 -57.98 23.21 14.59
N GLY A 10 -57.18 24.21 14.93
CA GLY A 10 -55.79 24.32 14.50
C GLY A 10 -54.94 23.25 15.19
N GLY A 11 -54.49 22.28 14.41
CA GLY A 11 -53.68 21.14 14.85
C GLY A 11 -52.21 21.49 15.06
N LEU A 12 -51.69 20.92 16.14
CA LEU A 12 -50.29 20.71 16.51
C LEU A 12 -49.60 19.79 15.51
N THR A 13 -48.42 20.15 14.98
CA THR A 13 -47.36 19.17 14.62
C THR A 13 -46.00 19.85 14.60
N ALA A 14 -45.24 19.69 15.69
CA ALA A 14 -43.80 19.94 15.68
C ALA A 14 -43.12 18.75 15.00
N ALA A 15 -42.51 19.00 13.83
CA ALA A 15 -41.76 17.98 13.10
C ALA A 15 -40.35 17.84 13.70
N THR A 16 -40.13 16.77 14.45
CA THR A 16 -38.81 16.37 14.95
C THR A 16 -38.00 15.76 13.80
N LEU A 17 -37.05 16.51 13.23
CA LEU A 17 -36.06 15.95 12.31
C LEU A 17 -35.04 15.11 13.09
N ALA A 18 -35.16 13.78 13.01
CA ALA A 18 -34.11 12.86 13.43
C ALA A 18 -33.11 12.70 12.28
N LEU A 19 -31.98 13.42 12.35
CA LEU A 19 -30.80 13.16 11.53
C LEU A 19 -30.15 11.86 12.02
N GLY A 20 -30.44 10.76 11.33
CA GLY A 20 -29.74 9.48 11.51
C GLY A 20 -28.30 9.60 11.01
N LEU A 21 -27.34 9.64 11.95
CA LEU A 21 -25.94 9.39 11.61
C LEU A 21 -25.78 7.93 11.23
N VAL A 22 -25.62 7.67 9.94
CA VAL A 22 -25.15 6.35 9.47
C VAL A 22 -23.66 6.30 9.77
N ALA A 23 -23.28 5.69 10.89
CA ALA A 23 -21.89 5.38 11.18
C ALA A 23 -21.43 4.34 10.14
N THR A 24 -20.69 4.79 9.13
CA THR A 24 -19.96 3.88 8.23
C THR A 24 -18.85 3.26 9.06
N ALA A 25 -19.07 2.04 9.54
CA ALA A 25 -18.04 1.24 10.18
C ALA A 25 -16.88 1.08 9.17
N ALA A 26 -15.68 1.49 9.57
CA ALA A 26 -14.47 1.24 8.78
C ALA A 26 -14.31 -0.29 8.60
N PRO A 27 -13.88 -0.77 7.41
CA PRO A 27 -13.52 -2.17 7.25
C PRO A 27 -12.46 -2.55 8.30
N PRO A 28 -12.50 -3.77 8.85
CA PRO A 28 -11.46 -4.22 9.77
C PRO A 28 -10.11 -4.21 9.05
N PRO A 29 -9.02 -3.74 9.68
CA PRO A 29 -7.69 -3.81 9.11
C PRO A 29 -7.35 -5.27 8.76
N HIS A 30 -6.56 -5.49 7.71
CA HIS A 30 -6.07 -6.81 7.36
C HIS A 30 -5.37 -7.42 8.59
N ALA A 31 -5.91 -8.52 9.13
CA ALA A 31 -5.33 -9.19 10.29
C ALA A 31 -4.19 -10.16 9.90
N ALA A 32 -4.07 -10.50 8.62
CA ALA A 32 -3.07 -11.41 8.09
C ALA A 32 -1.97 -10.65 7.32
N PRO A 33 -0.72 -11.15 7.31
CA PRO A 33 0.32 -10.61 6.44
C PRO A 33 -0.09 -10.72 4.97
N VAL A 34 0.15 -9.66 4.21
CA VAL A 34 -0.09 -9.63 2.76
C VAL A 34 1.22 -9.92 2.02
N THR A 35 1.19 -10.80 1.03
CA THR A 35 2.36 -11.18 0.23
C THR A 35 2.16 -10.87 -1.24
N LEU A 36 3.15 -10.17 -1.80
CA LEU A 36 3.24 -9.83 -3.22
C LEU A 36 4.52 -10.42 -3.82
N THR A 37 4.45 -10.86 -5.08
CA THR A 37 5.60 -11.18 -5.90
C THR A 37 5.86 -10.04 -6.87
N PHE A 38 7.13 -9.79 -7.19
CA PHE A 38 7.47 -8.74 -8.15
C PHE A 38 8.65 -9.12 -9.01
N GLU A 39 8.75 -8.46 -10.16
CA GLU A 39 9.95 -8.37 -10.98
C GLU A 39 10.12 -6.92 -11.41
N LYS A 40 11.34 -6.37 -11.33
CA LYS A 40 11.65 -5.01 -11.76
C LYS A 40 13.04 -4.92 -12.37
N CYS A 41 13.20 -4.03 -13.33
CA CYS A 41 14.47 -3.75 -13.99
C CYS A 41 14.79 -2.26 -13.93
N VAL A 42 16.07 -1.93 -14.12
CA VAL A 42 16.52 -0.54 -14.26
C VAL A 42 15.72 0.12 -15.38
N ALA A 43 14.99 1.17 -15.03
CA ALA A 43 14.34 2.06 -15.98
C ALA A 43 15.22 3.30 -16.24
N ASP A 44 15.87 3.80 -15.19
CA ASP A 44 16.84 4.89 -15.28
C ASP A 44 17.97 4.68 -14.26
N ALA A 45 19.17 4.36 -14.75
CA ALA A 45 20.34 4.12 -13.91
C ALA A 45 20.89 5.41 -13.27
N ALA A 46 20.68 6.58 -13.88
CA ALA A 46 21.25 7.84 -13.41
C ALA A 46 20.64 8.28 -12.07
N ILE A 47 19.38 7.92 -11.85
CA ILE A 47 18.63 8.23 -10.62
C ILE A 47 18.31 6.98 -9.79
N GLY A 48 18.82 5.80 -10.19
CA GLY A 48 18.55 4.54 -9.49
C GLY A 48 17.07 4.16 -9.46
N LEU A 49 16.37 4.37 -10.58
CA LEU A 49 14.96 4.05 -10.75
C LEU A 49 14.79 2.66 -11.37
N PHE A 50 13.99 1.83 -10.73
CA PHE A 50 13.63 0.50 -11.20
C PHE A 50 12.11 0.39 -11.31
N VAL A 51 11.63 -0.18 -12.41
CA VAL A 51 10.21 -0.33 -12.69
C VAL A 51 9.92 -1.76 -13.12
N GLY A 52 8.76 -2.26 -12.74
CA GLY A 52 8.25 -3.51 -13.28
C GLY A 52 6.87 -3.84 -12.75
N THR A 53 6.60 -5.13 -12.61
CA THR A 53 5.29 -5.66 -12.29
C THR A 53 5.27 -6.27 -10.91
N VAL A 54 4.08 -6.25 -10.31
CA VAL A 54 3.78 -6.90 -9.04
C VAL A 54 2.48 -7.69 -9.20
N ASP A 55 2.37 -8.80 -8.48
CA ASP A 55 1.14 -9.60 -8.39
C ASP A 55 1.03 -10.24 -7.00
N GLY A 56 -0.05 -10.95 -6.73
CA GLY A 56 -0.30 -11.67 -5.49
C GLY A 56 -1.66 -11.32 -4.90
N GLU A 57 -1.73 -11.19 -3.58
CA GLU A 57 -2.99 -10.98 -2.86
C GLU A 57 -3.66 -9.63 -3.15
N CYS A 58 -2.88 -8.66 -3.63
CA CYS A 58 -3.38 -7.37 -4.12
C CYS A 58 -3.72 -7.36 -5.63
N GLY A 59 -3.61 -8.50 -6.30
CA GLY A 59 -3.74 -8.62 -7.75
C GLY A 59 -2.60 -7.95 -8.53
N PRO A 60 -2.69 -7.95 -9.87
CA PRO A 60 -1.63 -7.46 -10.73
C PRO A 60 -1.54 -5.93 -10.71
N GLY A 61 -0.32 -5.42 -10.87
CA GLY A 61 -0.06 -4.00 -10.89
C GLY A 61 1.38 -3.65 -11.22
N THR A 62 1.82 -2.50 -10.73
CA THR A 62 3.16 -1.96 -10.93
C THR A 62 3.93 -1.83 -9.63
N VAL A 63 5.24 -2.05 -9.73
CA VAL A 63 6.22 -1.70 -8.70
C VAL A 63 7.19 -0.68 -9.27
N VAL A 64 7.43 0.38 -8.50
CA VAL A 64 8.51 1.34 -8.75
C VAL A 64 9.40 1.36 -7.53
N TYR A 65 10.71 1.26 -7.72
CA TYR A 65 11.70 1.44 -6.67
C TYR A 65 12.61 2.63 -6.99
N GLU A 66 12.66 3.59 -6.08
CA GLU A 66 13.51 4.77 -6.15
C GLU A 66 14.65 4.65 -5.13
N THR A 67 15.88 4.70 -5.61
CA THR A 67 17.06 4.59 -4.74
C THR A 67 17.32 5.92 -4.02
N ILE A 68 17.41 5.89 -2.70
CA ILE A 68 17.85 7.02 -1.85
C ILE A 68 19.34 6.87 -1.53
N VAL A 69 19.76 5.68 -1.09
CA VAL A 69 21.17 5.39 -0.77
C VAL A 69 21.61 4.14 -1.50
N LEU A 70 22.75 4.28 -2.18
CA LEU A 70 23.53 3.18 -2.74
C LEU A 70 24.97 3.32 -2.24
N ALA A 71 25.39 2.46 -1.32
CA ALA A 71 26.71 2.56 -0.70
C ALA A 71 27.41 1.20 -0.61
N PRO A 72 28.74 1.12 -0.80
CA PRO A 72 29.49 -0.11 -0.55
C PRO A 72 29.29 -0.62 0.88
N ALA A 73 29.20 -1.94 1.04
CA ALA A 73 29.15 -2.63 2.32
C ALA A 73 30.09 -3.85 2.30
N PRO A 74 30.59 -4.34 3.46
CA PRO A 74 31.55 -5.45 3.50
C PRO A 74 31.12 -6.74 2.78
N ALA A 75 29.82 -6.97 2.62
CA ALA A 75 29.25 -8.15 1.98
C ALA A 75 28.38 -7.82 0.75
N GLY A 76 28.55 -6.65 0.14
CA GLY A 76 27.81 -6.23 -1.04
C GLY A 76 27.50 -4.74 -1.04
N VAL A 77 26.23 -4.38 -1.18
CA VAL A 77 25.79 -2.99 -1.31
C VAL A 77 24.68 -2.71 -0.31
N ARG A 78 24.80 -1.62 0.44
CA ARG A 78 23.71 -1.07 1.25
C ARG A 78 22.76 -0.31 0.35
N LEU A 79 21.49 -0.67 0.47
CA LEU A 79 20.38 -0.05 -0.26
C LEU A 79 19.43 0.62 0.73
N GLU A 80 18.96 1.80 0.36
CA GLU A 80 17.84 2.51 0.98
C GLU A 80 17.01 3.10 -0.15
N GLY A 81 15.69 2.97 -0.09
CA GLY A 81 14.84 3.50 -1.14
C GLY A 81 13.35 3.35 -0.87
N LEU A 82 12.55 3.91 -1.78
CA LEU A 82 11.11 3.89 -1.71
C LEU A 82 10.55 2.85 -2.68
N TYR A 83 9.68 1.98 -2.19
CA TYR A 83 8.84 1.12 -3.02
C TYR A 83 7.47 1.76 -3.17
N HIS A 84 7.06 2.03 -4.40
CA HIS A 84 5.70 2.43 -4.75
C HIS A 84 5.00 1.24 -5.39
N ILE A 85 3.94 0.75 -4.74
CA ILE A 85 3.12 -0.35 -5.22
C ILE A 85 1.77 0.22 -5.62
N THR A 86 1.35 -0.07 -6.85
CA THR A 86 0.04 0.33 -7.36
C THR A 86 -0.62 -0.87 -8.03
N THR A 87 -1.67 -1.39 -7.41
CA THR A 87 -2.55 -2.42 -7.96
C THR A 87 -4.00 -1.92 -7.92
N ALA A 88 -4.96 -2.72 -8.39
CA ALA A 88 -6.37 -2.39 -8.31
C ALA A 88 -6.92 -2.32 -6.87
N THR A 89 -6.30 -3.01 -5.92
CA THR A 89 -6.80 -3.15 -4.54
C THR A 89 -5.84 -2.63 -3.46
N CYS A 90 -4.56 -2.42 -3.80
CA CYS A 90 -3.54 -1.94 -2.88
C CYS A 90 -2.75 -0.82 -3.53
N THR A 91 -2.60 0.30 -2.84
CA THR A 91 -1.69 1.37 -3.26
C THR A 91 -0.95 1.89 -2.05
N PHE A 92 0.38 1.79 -2.05
CA PHE A 92 1.19 2.25 -0.94
C PHE A 92 2.62 2.61 -1.35
N THR A 93 3.26 3.40 -0.50
CA THR A 93 4.68 3.73 -0.55
C THR A 93 5.34 3.22 0.73
N ALA A 94 6.40 2.43 0.59
CA ALA A 94 7.18 1.92 1.70
C ALA A 94 8.63 2.40 1.63
N HIS A 95 9.16 2.88 2.75
CA HIS A 95 10.58 3.17 2.89
C HIS A 95 11.31 1.92 3.40
N CYS A 96 12.26 1.41 2.61
CA CYS A 96 12.94 0.15 2.87
C CYS A 96 14.46 0.35 2.81
N ALA A 97 15.17 -0.27 3.76
CA ALA A 97 16.63 -0.28 3.80
C ALA A 97 17.17 -1.69 4.11
N GLY A 98 18.39 -1.97 3.64
CA GLY A 98 19.04 -3.25 3.89
C GLY A 98 20.25 -3.48 2.99
N LEU A 99 20.44 -4.74 2.58
CA LEU A 99 21.63 -5.19 1.86
C LEU A 99 21.25 -5.95 0.60
N ALA A 100 21.96 -5.68 -0.49
CA ALA A 100 22.10 -6.57 -1.63
C ALA A 100 23.46 -7.26 -1.53
N ASN A 101 23.44 -8.57 -1.32
CA ASN A 101 24.64 -9.39 -1.29
C ASN A 101 24.96 -9.87 -2.71
N THR A 102 26.05 -9.35 -3.27
CA THR A 102 26.48 -9.64 -4.64
C THR A 102 27.20 -10.98 -4.79
N HIS A 103 27.51 -11.67 -3.69
CA HIS A 103 28.13 -12.99 -3.71
C HIS A 103 27.11 -14.10 -3.95
N ASN A 104 25.93 -14.00 -3.33
CA ASN A 104 24.84 -14.97 -3.47
C ASN A 104 23.61 -14.41 -4.19
N ASN A 105 23.73 -13.21 -4.76
CA ASN A 105 22.67 -12.49 -5.47
C ASN A 105 21.40 -12.23 -4.64
N VAL A 106 21.44 -12.25 -3.31
CA VAL A 106 20.25 -12.04 -2.48
C VAL A 106 20.14 -10.59 -2.02
N ILE A 107 18.96 -10.01 -2.17
CA ILE A 107 18.57 -8.73 -1.57
C ILE A 107 17.65 -9.00 -0.39
N VAL A 108 17.95 -8.38 0.75
CA VAL A 108 17.05 -8.35 1.92
C VAL A 108 16.91 -6.91 2.39
N LEU A 109 15.69 -6.38 2.31
CA LEU A 109 15.34 -5.05 2.82
C LEU A 109 14.24 -5.18 3.86
N ASN A 110 14.29 -4.33 4.89
CA ASN A 110 13.22 -4.17 5.86
C ASN A 110 12.79 -2.71 5.86
N GLY A 111 11.52 -2.47 6.14
CA GLY A 111 10.95 -1.14 6.02
C GLY A 111 9.61 -0.99 6.68
N GLU A 112 8.96 0.10 6.30
CA GLU A 112 7.64 0.48 6.79
C GLU A 112 6.87 1.21 5.70
N VAL A 113 5.56 1.00 5.66
CA VAL A 113 4.65 1.77 4.79
C VAL A 113 4.46 3.17 5.37
N ILE A 114 4.87 4.18 4.60
CA ILE A 114 4.87 5.60 5.00
C ILE A 114 3.74 6.41 4.35
N ALA A 115 3.10 5.88 3.31
CA ALA A 115 1.93 6.48 2.65
C ALA A 115 1.11 5.41 1.92
N GLY A 116 -0.18 5.63 1.66
CA GLY A 116 -1.01 4.69 0.90
C GLY A 116 -2.43 4.54 1.46
N SER A 117 -3.09 3.44 1.08
CA SER A 117 -4.37 3.06 1.66
C SER A 117 -4.26 2.85 3.17
N ALA A 118 -5.35 3.18 3.88
CA ALA A 118 -5.39 3.13 5.34
C ALA A 118 -5.08 1.73 5.90
N ASP A 119 -5.40 0.68 5.14
CA ASP A 119 -5.22 -0.72 5.53
C ASP A 119 -3.76 -1.14 5.73
N PHE A 120 -2.80 -0.36 5.20
CA PHE A 120 -1.38 -0.65 5.29
C PHE A 120 -0.57 0.41 6.03
N ALA A 121 -1.21 1.45 6.57
CA ALA A 121 -0.49 2.52 7.24
C ALA A 121 0.36 1.99 8.42
N GLY A 122 1.67 2.24 8.38
CA GLY A 122 2.63 1.76 9.39
C GLY A 122 2.97 0.26 9.30
N ALA A 123 2.43 -0.48 8.33
CA ALA A 123 2.73 -1.90 8.17
C ALA A 123 4.23 -2.13 7.99
N ARG A 124 4.75 -3.16 8.66
CA ARG A 124 6.15 -3.58 8.53
C ARG A 124 6.34 -4.25 7.18
N VAL A 125 7.39 -3.87 6.47
CA VAL A 125 7.70 -4.40 5.14
C VAL A 125 8.95 -5.24 5.21
N LYS A 126 8.90 -6.43 4.62
CA LYS A 126 10.07 -7.27 4.35
C LYS A 126 10.15 -7.56 2.87
N VAL A 127 11.27 -7.20 2.26
CA VAL A 127 11.57 -7.51 0.86
C VAL A 127 12.66 -8.56 0.83
N ARG A 128 12.43 -9.65 0.09
CA ARG A 128 13.46 -10.64 -0.23
C ARG A 128 13.46 -10.87 -1.72
N ALA A 129 14.58 -10.64 -2.38
CA ALA A 129 14.69 -10.75 -3.83
C ALA A 129 16.02 -11.34 -4.26
N GLU A 130 16.10 -11.72 -5.52
CA GLU A 130 17.31 -12.14 -6.21
C GLU A 130 17.73 -11.08 -7.24
N LEU A 131 19.03 -10.81 -7.34
CA LEU A 131 19.63 -10.01 -8.41
C LEU A 131 19.68 -10.85 -9.68
N LEU A 132 19.12 -10.31 -10.76
CA LEU A 132 19.10 -10.90 -12.08
C LEU A 132 19.89 -10.03 -13.06
N ASN A 133 20.32 -10.60 -14.18
CA ASN A 133 20.96 -9.85 -15.27
C ASN A 133 22.14 -8.98 -14.80
N GLY A 134 23.03 -9.53 -13.97
CA GLY A 134 24.18 -8.79 -13.43
C GLY A 134 23.80 -7.62 -12.51
N GLY A 135 22.58 -7.64 -11.94
CA GLY A 135 22.06 -6.58 -11.06
C GLY A 135 21.20 -5.54 -11.77
N ALA A 136 21.01 -5.64 -13.08
CA ALA A 136 20.11 -4.76 -13.84
C ALA A 136 18.62 -5.04 -13.55
N CYS A 137 18.29 -6.23 -13.05
CA CYS A 137 16.94 -6.61 -12.67
C CYS A 137 16.93 -7.29 -11.30
N SER A 138 15.75 -7.37 -10.68
CA SER A 138 15.54 -8.17 -9.47
C SER A 138 14.11 -8.70 -9.41
N ALA A 139 13.95 -9.91 -8.89
CA ALA A 139 12.65 -10.53 -8.69
C ALA A 139 12.56 -11.12 -7.27
N GLY A 140 11.38 -11.08 -6.66
CA GLY A 140 11.25 -11.51 -5.27
C GLY A 140 9.87 -11.33 -4.68
N THR A 141 9.84 -11.27 -3.35
CA THR A 141 8.62 -11.08 -2.57
C THR A 141 8.69 -9.82 -1.70
N ILE A 142 7.52 -9.19 -1.54
CA ILE A 142 7.26 -8.15 -0.55
C ILE A 142 6.22 -8.71 0.40
N THR A 143 6.54 -8.79 1.69
CA THR A 143 5.60 -9.16 2.74
C THR A 143 5.28 -7.95 3.60
N LEU A 144 4.01 -7.61 3.68
CA LEU A 144 3.46 -6.57 4.55
C LEU A 144 2.90 -7.24 5.81
N THR A 145 3.33 -6.81 6.98
CA THR A 145 2.76 -7.23 8.26
C THR A 145 2.08 -6.04 8.90
N PRO A 146 0.74 -6.01 8.95
CA PRO A 146 -0.04 -4.96 9.60
C PRO A 146 0.35 -4.81 11.07
N THR A 147 0.36 -3.58 11.57
CA THR A 147 0.86 -3.29 12.93
C THR A 147 -0.22 -3.18 14.00
N LYS A 148 -1.50 -2.99 13.65
CA LYS A 148 -2.67 -3.04 14.55
C LYS A 148 -3.97 -3.26 13.78
#